data_AF-X1MCW9-F1
#
_entry.id   AF-X1MCW9-F1
#
_cell.length_a   1.000
_cell.length_b   1.000
_cell.length_c   1.000
_cell.angle_alpha   90.00
_cell.angle_beta   90.00
_cell.angle_gamma   90.00
#
_symmetry.space_group_name_H-M   'P 1'
#
loop_
_entity.id
_entity.type
_entity.pdbx_description
1 polymer ?
#
loop_
_entity_poly.entity_id
_entity_poly.type
_entity_poly.pdbx_seq_one_letter_code
_entity_poly.pdbx_strand_id
1 'polypeptide(L)'
;MISKEGDELGIEPIQKRLEMDEKLMEKAFLFYGIPKVLLRNSLPIKEAPKYVDDYEITPEYNYQWDDKTKSVKIIEKPWQILDDRGKPSYSLLPPPVVVSLIKQIVEVLSL
;
A
#
# COMPACT_ATOMS: atom_id res chain seq x y z
N MET A 1 0.69 -34.42 -4.41
CA MET A 1 0.47 -33.16 -3.68
C MET A 1 -1.00 -33.08 -3.34
N ILE A 2 -1.36 -32.69 -2.11
CA ILE A 2 -2.75 -32.47 -1.71
C ILE A 2 -3.09 -31.03 -2.09
N SER A 3 -4.17 -30.83 -2.85
CA SER A 3 -4.66 -29.50 -3.21
C SER A 3 -5.01 -28.72 -1.95
N LYS A 4 -4.54 -27.48 -1.82
CA LYS A 4 -4.95 -26.59 -0.74
C LYS A 4 -6.34 -26.05 -1.05
N GLU A 5 -7.09 -25.72 0.00
CA GLU A 5 -8.38 -25.04 -0.15
C GLU A 5 -8.16 -23.73 -0.92
N GLY A 6 -8.84 -23.56 -2.05
CA GLY A 6 -8.74 -22.38 -2.91
C GLY A 6 -7.86 -22.53 -4.15
N ASP A 7 -7.15 -23.65 -4.34
CA ASP A 7 -6.33 -23.90 -5.55
C ASP A 7 -7.17 -23.85 -6.84
N GLU A 8 -8.46 -24.21 -6.78
CA GLU A 8 -9.39 -24.21 -7.93
C GLU A 8 -9.93 -22.82 -8.27
N LEU A 9 -9.87 -21.89 -7.31
CA LEU A 9 -10.56 -20.60 -7.39
C LEU A 9 -9.67 -19.49 -7.97
N GLY A 10 -8.35 -19.63 -7.89
CA GLY A 10 -7.41 -18.67 -8.49
C GLY A 10 -7.66 -17.21 -8.05
N ILE A 11 -7.51 -16.26 -8.98
CA ILE A 11 -7.57 -14.82 -8.71
C ILE A 11 -9.00 -14.26 -8.83
N GLU A 12 -9.89 -14.93 -9.57
CA GLU A 12 -11.24 -14.43 -9.86
C GLU A 12 -12.11 -14.09 -8.63
N PRO A 13 -12.15 -14.91 -7.55
CA PRO A 13 -12.91 -14.55 -6.36
C PRO A 13 -12.32 -13.35 -5.62
N ILE A 14 -10.99 -13.17 -5.67
CA ILE A 14 -10.33 -11.99 -5.08
C ILE A 14 -10.78 -10.74 -5.84
N GLN A 15 -10.82 -10.79 -7.17
CA GLN A 15 -11.29 -9.68 -7.99
C GLN A 15 -12.73 -9.29 -7.64
N LYS A 16 -13.66 -10.25 -7.60
CA LYS A 16 -15.07 -9.99 -7.22
C LYS A 16 -15.19 -9.40 -5.81
N ARG A 17 -14.33 -9.82 -4.88
CA ARG A 17 -14.32 -9.29 -3.52
C ARG A 17 -13.84 -7.84 -3.49
N LEU A 18 -12.76 -7.53 -4.21
CA LEU A 18 -12.24 -6.16 -4.32
C LEU A 18 -13.28 -5.20 -4.92
N GLU A 19 -13.99 -5.63 -5.98
CA GLU A 19 -15.07 -4.84 -6.58
C GLU A 19 -16.24 -4.59 -5.62
N MET A 20 -16.56 -5.57 -4.76
CA MET A 20 -17.59 -5.40 -3.72
C MET A 20 -17.12 -4.44 -2.63
N ASP A 21 -15.88 -4.58 -2.18
CA ASP A 21 -15.29 -3.74 -1.15
C ASP A 21 -15.24 -2.27 -1.60
N GLU A 22 -14.91 -1.99 -2.87
CA GLU A 22 -14.97 -0.66 -3.47
C GLU A 22 -16.39 -0.06 -3.38
N LYS A 23 -17.42 -0.80 -3.82
CA LYS A 23 -18.82 -0.34 -3.75
C LYS A 23 -19.29 -0.09 -2.32
N LEU A 24 -18.85 -0.91 -1.37
CA LEU A 24 -19.17 -0.72 0.05
C LEU A 24 -18.50 0.54 0.59
N MET A 25 -17.23 0.77 0.21
CA MET A 25 -16.49 1.97 0.60
C MET A 25 -17.14 3.23 0.04
N GLU A 26 -17.52 3.26 -1.24
CA GLU A 26 -18.27 4.36 -1.84
C GLU A 26 -19.54 4.71 -1.06
N LYS A 27 -20.33 3.69 -0.66
CA LYS A 27 -21.52 3.89 0.18
C LYS A 27 -21.18 4.43 1.57
N ALA A 28 -20.13 3.91 2.20
CA ALA A 28 -19.68 4.39 3.51
C ALA A 28 -19.25 5.86 3.48
N PHE A 29 -18.67 6.30 2.35
CA PHE A 29 -18.30 7.70 2.14
C PHE A 29 -19.50 8.66 2.11
N LEU A 30 -20.69 8.19 1.71
CA LEU A 30 -21.91 9.00 1.65
C LEU A 30 -22.50 9.32 3.04
N PHE A 31 -22.06 8.65 4.11
CA PHE A 31 -22.57 8.94 5.45
C PHE A 31 -22.03 10.26 5.99
N TYR A 32 -22.90 11.26 6.09
CA TYR A 32 -22.57 12.57 6.67
C TYR A 32 -22.63 12.54 8.20
N GLY A 33 -21.83 13.38 8.85
CA GLY A 33 -21.82 13.53 10.31
C GLY A 33 -21.06 12.44 11.07
N ILE A 34 -20.60 11.37 10.39
CA ILE A 34 -19.75 10.34 10.98
C ILE A 34 -18.29 10.67 10.66
N PRO A 35 -17.42 10.89 11.66
CA PRO A 35 -15.98 11.06 11.46
C PRO A 35 -15.39 9.80 10.80
N LYS A 36 -14.45 9.98 9.88
CA LYS A 36 -13.85 8.86 9.13
C LYS A 36 -12.34 8.88 9.31
N VAL A 37 -11.77 7.70 9.51
CA VAL A 37 -10.33 7.49 9.46
C VAL A 37 -9.98 6.96 8.09
N LEU A 38 -9.20 7.71 7.32
CA LEU A 38 -8.84 7.40 5.94
C LEU A 38 -7.36 7.05 5.87
N LEU A 39 -7.08 5.78 5.58
CA LEU A 39 -5.72 5.27 5.45
C LEU A 39 -5.32 5.23 3.97
N ARG A 40 -4.07 5.62 3.70
CA ARG A 40 -3.48 5.51 2.36
C ARG A 40 -2.19 4.72 2.47
N ASN A 41 -2.12 3.63 1.71
CA ASN A 41 -0.91 2.81 1.60
C ASN A 41 0.05 3.34 0.52
N SER A 42 -0.38 4.31 -0.27
CA SER A 42 0.44 4.92 -1.31
C SER A 42 0.31 6.44 -1.31
N LEU A 43 1.39 7.10 -1.71
CA LEU A 43 1.46 8.55 -1.83
C LEU A 43 2.04 8.94 -3.19
N PRO A 44 1.45 9.94 -3.89
CA PRO A 44 2.02 10.46 -5.11
C PRO A 44 3.47 10.91 -4.90
N ILE A 45 4.36 10.56 -5.83
CA ILE A 45 5.80 10.87 -5.71
C ILE A 45 6.06 12.36 -5.46
N LYS A 46 5.24 13.23 -6.06
CA LYS A 46 5.35 14.69 -5.90
C LYS A 46 5.05 15.18 -4.47
N GLU A 47 4.22 14.45 -3.74
CA GLU A 47 3.76 14.83 -2.40
C GLU A 47 4.54 14.10 -1.29
N ALA A 48 5.14 12.95 -1.60
CA ALA A 48 5.84 12.13 -0.62
C ALA A 48 6.90 12.89 0.22
N PRO A 49 7.77 13.75 -0.34
CA PRO A 49 8.80 14.46 0.45
C PRO A 49 8.26 15.39 1.54
N LYS A 50 6.96 15.71 1.49
CA LYS A 50 6.29 16.55 2.49
C LYS A 50 5.73 15.74 3.67
N TYR A 51 5.40 14.48 3.45
CA TYR A 51 4.57 13.70 4.36
C TYR A 51 5.25 12.46 4.94
N VAL A 52 6.28 11.94 4.29
CA VAL A 52 6.98 10.72 4.71
C VAL A 52 8.49 10.85 4.52
N ASP A 53 9.22 10.14 5.37
CA ASP A 53 10.67 10.00 5.26
C ASP A 53 11.05 8.80 4.36
N ASP A 54 12.28 8.80 3.83
CA ASP A 54 12.74 7.77 2.89
C ASP A 54 12.67 6.34 3.48
N TYR A 55 12.87 6.19 4.79
CA TYR A 55 12.83 4.89 5.48
C TYR A 55 11.39 4.35 5.65
N GLU A 56 10.38 5.17 5.40
CA GLU A 56 8.96 4.79 5.49
C GLU A 56 8.44 4.23 4.17
N ILE A 57 9.20 4.39 3.08
CA ILE A 57 8.87 3.90 1.76
C ILE A 57 9.34 2.45 1.63
N THR A 58 8.53 1.63 0.97
CA THR A 58 8.87 0.22 0.72
C THR A 58 10.07 0.16 -0.24
N PRO A 59 11.17 -0.53 0.12
CA PRO A 59 12.30 -0.70 -0.77
C PRO A 59 12.05 -1.80 -1.80
N GLU A 60 12.52 -1.55 -3.01
CA GLU A 60 12.63 -2.48 -4.12
C GLU A 60 14.09 -2.94 -4.22
N TYR A 61 14.31 -4.26 -4.22
CA TYR A 61 15.63 -4.85 -4.36
C TYR A 61 15.83 -5.42 -5.76
N ASN A 62 16.75 -4.81 -6.51
CA ASN A 62 17.21 -5.28 -7.80
C ASN A 62 18.56 -5.99 -7.66
N TYR A 63 18.61 -7.27 -8.00
CA TYR A 63 19.83 -8.08 -7.91
C TYR A 63 20.52 -8.15 -9.27
N GLN A 64 21.80 -7.80 -9.31
CA GLN A 64 22.62 -7.89 -10.52
C GLN A 64 23.87 -8.72 -10.22
N TRP A 65 24.19 -9.65 -11.11
CA TRP A 65 25.43 -10.42 -11.01
C TRP A 65 26.61 -9.57 -11.50
N ASP A 66 27.67 -9.47 -10.70
CA ASP A 66 28.92 -8.81 -11.10
C ASP A 66 30.00 -9.87 -11.37
N ASP A 67 30.31 -10.07 -12.66
CA ASP A 67 31.31 -11.04 -13.12
C ASP A 67 32.74 -10.70 -12.67
N LYS A 68 33.03 -9.43 -12.34
CA LYS A 68 34.38 -9.00 -11.92
C LYS A 68 34.67 -9.35 -10.47
N THR A 69 33.69 -9.10 -9.60
CA THR A 69 33.81 -9.37 -8.16
C THR A 69 33.28 -10.76 -7.78
N LYS A 70 32.66 -11.47 -8.73
CA LYS A 70 31.98 -12.77 -8.53
C LYS A 70 30.97 -12.71 -7.37
N SER A 71 30.21 -11.61 -7.30
CA SER A 71 29.25 -11.36 -6.23
C SER A 71 27.96 -10.76 -6.76
N VAL A 72 26.87 -10.92 -6.01
CA VAL A 72 25.60 -10.26 -6.31
C VAL A 72 25.65 -8.82 -5.79
N LYS A 73 25.44 -7.86 -6.68
CA LYS A 73 25.22 -6.46 -6.33
C LYS A 73 23.72 -6.25 -6.06
N ILE A 74 23.42 -5.67 -4.89
CA ILE A 74 22.06 -5.31 -4.49
C ILE A 74 21.86 -3.82 -4.76
N ILE A 75 20.86 -3.48 -5.57
CA ILE A 75 20.47 -2.11 -5.88
C ILE A 75 19.11 -1.86 -5.24
N GLU A 76 19.08 -0.96 -4.26
CA GLU A 76 17.86 -0.57 -3.56
C GLU A 76 17.27 0.69 -4.22
N LYS A 77 15.96 0.65 -4.46
CA LYS A 77 15.19 1.79 -5.01
C LYS A 77 13.84 1.89 -4.29
N PRO A 78 13.22 3.07 -4.23
CA PRO A 78 11.86 3.19 -3.72
C PRO A 78 10.86 2.45 -4.62
N TRP A 79 10.04 1.56 -4.06
CA TRP A 79 9.01 0.83 -4.79
C TRP A 79 7.92 1.77 -5.29
N GLN A 80 7.71 1.79 -6.60
CA GLN A 80 6.77 2.67 -7.29
C GLN A 80 5.66 1.87 -7.96
N ILE A 81 4.42 2.28 -7.73
CA ILE A 81 3.21 1.73 -8.35
C ILE A 81 2.38 2.85 -8.99
N LEU A 82 1.50 2.48 -9.90
CA LEU A 82 0.45 3.39 -10.36
C LEU A 82 -0.73 3.32 -9.38
N ASP A 83 -1.23 4.48 -8.95
CA ASP A 83 -2.47 4.56 -8.19
C ASP A 83 -3.70 4.29 -9.09
N ASP A 84 -4.89 4.23 -8.49
CA ASP A 84 -6.16 3.99 -9.19
C ASP A 84 -6.48 5.07 -10.24
N ARG A 85 -5.76 6.20 -10.23
CA ARG A 85 -5.88 7.30 -11.20
C ARG A 85 -4.72 7.33 -12.20
N GLY A 86 -3.88 6.29 -12.23
CA GLY A 86 -2.73 6.16 -13.11
C GLY A 86 -1.54 7.07 -12.75
N LYS A 87 -1.50 7.62 -11.54
CA LYS A 87 -0.38 8.47 -11.09
C LYS A 87 0.71 7.64 -10.40
N PRO A 88 1.99 7.91 -10.70
CA PRO A 88 3.09 7.22 -10.05
C PRO A 88 3.15 7.62 -8.57
N SER A 89 3.15 6.61 -7.71
CA SER A 89 3.06 6.72 -6.26
C SER A 89 4.02 5.76 -5.58
N TYR A 90 4.61 6.19 -4.46
CA TYR A 90 5.40 5.30 -3.62
C TYR A 90 4.47 4.44 -2.77
N SER A 91 4.84 3.16 -2.59
CA SER A 91 4.21 2.29 -1.61
C SER A 91 4.83 2.50 -0.24
N LEU A 92 4.02 2.68 0.78
CA LEU A 92 4.49 2.85 2.16
C LEU A 92 4.65 1.50 2.84
N LEU A 93 5.60 1.42 3.76
CA LEU A 93 5.67 0.30 4.70
C LEU A 93 4.42 0.29 5.60
N PRO A 94 4.06 -0.85 6.20
CA PRO A 94 2.94 -0.91 7.15
C PRO A 94 3.04 0.03 8.37
N PRO A 95 4.21 0.25 9.00
CA PRO A 95 4.32 1.10 10.19
C PRO A 95 3.80 2.55 10.05
N PRO A 96 4.19 3.35 9.04
CA PRO A 96 3.68 4.72 8.88
C PRO A 96 2.15 4.76 8.70
N VAL A 97 1.57 3.75 8.05
CA VAL A 97 0.10 3.64 7.89
C VAL A 97 -0.59 3.42 9.24
N VAL A 98 -0.02 2.57 10.10
CA VAL A 98 -0.54 2.31 11.46
C VAL A 98 -0.41 3.57 12.33
N VAL A 99 0.70 4.30 12.23
CA VAL A 99 0.87 5.57 12.95
C VAL A 99 -0.19 6.59 12.49
N SER A 100 -0.49 6.65 11.19
CA SER A 100 -1.56 7.50 10.65
C SER A 100 -2.94 7.12 11.19
N LEU A 101 -3.24 5.81 11.27
CA LEU A 101 -4.46 5.30 11.88
C LEU A 101 -4.62 5.76 13.33
N ILE A 102 -3.59 5.57 14.15
CA ILE A 102 -3.62 5.96 15.57
C ILE A 102 -3.84 7.47 15.70
N LYS A 103 -3.11 8.28 14.94
CA LYS A 103 -3.26 9.76 14.95
C LYS A 103 -4.70 10.19 14.64
N GLN A 104 -5.29 9.64 13.58
CA GLN A 104 -6.65 9.96 13.19
C GLN A 104 -7.69 9.46 14.20
N ILE A 105 -7.48 8.28 14.82
CA ILE A 105 -8.37 7.78 15.87
C ILE A 105 -8.35 8.69 17.09
N VAL A 106 -7.17 9.10 17.55
CA VAL A 106 -7.04 10.01 18.70
C VAL A 106 -7.75 11.33 18.45
N GLU A 107 -7.60 11.89 17.25
CA GLU A 107 -8.30 13.12 16.83
C GLU A 107 -9.83 12.92 16.81
N VAL A 108 -10.31 11.84 16.21
CA VAL A 108 -11.75 11.53 16.12
C VAL A 108 -12.38 11.28 17.49
N LEU A 109 -11.68 10.59 18.38
CA LEU A 109 -12.17 10.24 19.71
C LEU A 109 -11.91 11.33 20.76
N SER A 110 -11.21 12.41 20.41
CA SER A 110 -10.84 13.50 21.33
C SER A 110 -10.13 13.01 22.60
N LEU A 111 -9.16 12.10 22.41
CA LEU A 111 -8.35 11.51 23.48
C LEU A 111 -7.05 12.26 23.74
#